data_AF-A0AB37WFR4-F1
#
_entry.id   AF-A0AB37WFR4-F1
#
_cell.length_a   1.000
_cell.length_b   1.000
_cell.length_c   1.000
_cell.angle_alpha   90.00
_cell.angle_beta   90.00
_cell.angle_gamma   90.00
#
_symmetry.space_group_name_H-M   'P 1'
#
loop_
_entity.id
_entity.type
_entity.pdbx_description
1 polymer ?
#
loop_
_entity_poly.entity_id
_entity_poly.type
_entity_poly.pdbx_seq_one_letter_code
_entity_poly.pdbx_strand_id
1 'polypeptide(L)' 'MPTVYSSQQKAAIQQFISFTNLDRNTAIRALKSHGWDAQNAVNA' A
#
# COMPACT_ATOMS: atom_id res chain seq x y z
N MET A 1 -11.88 6.56 14.11
CA MET A 1 -10.47 6.64 14.54
C MET A 1 -9.60 6.88 13.32
N PRO A 2 -8.61 7.78 13.33
CA PRO A 2 -7.64 7.83 12.24
C PRO A 2 -6.93 6.48 12.21
N THR A 3 -6.99 5.74 11.10
CA THR A 3 -6.22 4.51 10.94
C THR A 3 -4.75 4.87 10.99
N VAL A 4 -4.12 4.66 12.15
CA VAL A 4 -2.68 4.86 12.32
C VAL A 4 -1.99 3.67 11.69
N TYR A 5 -1.56 3.83 10.44
CA TYR A 5 -0.72 2.84 9.77
C TYR A 5 0.60 2.68 10.52
N SER A 6 1.07 1.45 10.66
CA SER A 6 2.42 1.19 11.17
C SER A 6 3.47 1.79 10.24
N SER A 7 4.70 1.96 10.72
CA SER A 7 5.81 2.44 9.88
C SER A 7 6.02 1.58 8.64
N GLN A 8 5.87 0.25 8.79
CA GLN A 8 5.94 -0.70 7.67
C GLN A 8 4.84 -0.46 6.64
N GLN A 9 3.60 -0.28 7.09
CA GLN A 9 2.47 -0.03 6.20
C GLN A 9 2.61 1.30 5.46
N LYS A 10 3.13 2.35 6.12
CA LYS A 10 3.41 3.64 5.48
C LYS A 10 4.46 3.51 4.38
N ALA A 11 5.53 2.76 4.63
CA ALA A 11 6.56 2.47 3.64
C ALA A 11 5.97 1.71 2.43
N ALA A 12 5.19 0.66 2.68
CA ALA A 12 4.53 -0.11 1.64
C ALA A 12 3.57 0.75 0.78
N ILE A 13 2.77 1.63 1.41
CA ILE A 13 1.89 2.57 0.69
C ILE A 13 2.72 3.47 -0.23
N GLN A 14 3.79 4.07 0.28
CA GLN A 14 4.60 5.00 -0.50
C GLN A 14 5.30 4.31 -1.67
N GLN A 15 5.84 3.12 -1.43
CA GLN A 15 6.49 2.30 -2.45
C GLN A 15 5.48 1.86 -3.53
N PHE A 16 4.30 1.36 -3.15
CA PHE A 16 3.27 0.95 -4.09
C PHE A 16 2.76 2.10 -4.97
N ILE A 17 2.53 3.29 -4.38
CA ILE A 17 2.15 4.50 -5.12
C ILE A 17 3.25 4.88 -6.12
N SER A 18 4.52 4.79 -5.73
CA SER A 18 5.63 5.14 -6.63
C SER A 18 5.71 4.26 -7.88
N PHE A 19 5.27 3.00 -7.78
CA PHE A 19 5.27 2.06 -8.89
C PHE A 19 4.01 2.15 -9.77
N THR A 20 2.85 2.32 -9.15
CA THR A 20 1.56 2.23 -9.84
C THR A 20 0.96 3.57 -10.22
N ASN A 21 1.48 4.67 -9.65
CA ASN A 21 0.90 6.01 -9.74
C ASN A 21 -0.58 6.09 -9.30
N LEU A 22 -1.05 5.11 -8.52
CA LEU A 22 -2.42 5.08 -8.01
C LEU A 22 -2.59 6.03 -6.82
N ASP A 23 -3.83 6.45 -6.60
CA ASP A 23 -4.15 7.24 -5.43
C ASP A 23 -3.95 6.43 -4.13
N ARG A 24 -3.73 7.16 -3.04
CA ARG A 24 -3.44 6.57 -1.74
C ARG A 24 -4.51 5.61 -1.26
N ASN A 25 -5.79 5.91 -1.49
CA ASN A 25 -6.88 5.06 -0.99
C ASN A 25 -6.94 3.75 -1.77
N THR A 26 -6.73 3.79 -3.08
CA THR A 26 -6.64 2.60 -3.93
C THR A 26 -5.41 1.77 -3.59
N ALA A 27 -4.26 2.40 -3.38
CA ALA A 27 -3.04 1.73 -2.89
C ALA A 27 -3.27 0.99 -1.57
N ILE A 28 -3.95 1.62 -0.60
CA ILE A 28 -4.28 0.99 0.68
C ILE A 28 -5.20 -0.22 0.50
N ARG A 29 -6.19 -0.15 -0.40
CA ARG A 29 -7.10 -1.29 -0.65
C ARG A 29 -6.35 -2.48 -1.25
N ALA A 30 -5.50 -2.24 -2.24
CA ALA A 30 -4.65 -3.27 -2.83
C ALA A 30 -3.69 -3.86 -1.79
N LEU A 31 -2.96 -3.02 -1.05
CA LEU A 31 -2.04 -3.52 -0.04
C LEU A 31 -2.74 -4.35 1.05
N LYS A 32 -3.97 -4.01 1.44
CA LYS A 32 -4.73 -4.82 2.40
C LYS A 32 -5.03 -6.23 1.88
N SER A 33 -5.36 -6.40 0.60
CA SER A 33 -5.61 -7.73 0.03
C SER A 33 -4.32 -8.55 -0.15
N HIS A 34 -3.17 -7.88 -0.26
CA HIS A 34 -1.86 -8.48 -0.45
C HIS A 34 -0.99 -8.50 0.82
N GLY A 35 -1.59 -8.38 2.01
CA GLY A 35 -0.85 -8.51 3.27
C GLY A 35 0.17 -7.40 3.56
N TRP A 36 -0.03 -6.22 2.97
CA TRP A 36 0.87 -5.06 3.00
C TRP A 36 2.22 -5.28 2.32
N ASP A 37 2.31 -6.27 1.44
CA ASP A 37 3.45 -6.49 0.58
C ASP A 37 3.29 -5.68 -0.72
N ALA A 38 4.09 -4.61 -0.84
CA ALA A 38 4.06 -3.75 -2.02
C ALA A 38 4.54 -4.46 -3.29
N GLN A 39 5.49 -5.40 -3.17
CA GLN A 39 6.01 -6.10 -4.33
C GLN A 39 5.01 -7.13 -4.83
N ASN A 40 4.40 -7.90 -3.93
CA ASN A 40 3.32 -8.82 -4.29
C ASN A 40 2.13 -8.07 -4.90
N ALA A 41 1.74 -6.93 -4.32
CA ALA A 41 0.61 -6.15 -4.81
C ALA A 41 0.84 -5.53 -6.20
N VAL A 42 2.08 -5.16 -6.57
CA VAL A 42 2.39 -4.59 -7.90
C VAL A 42 2.37 -5.66 -9.00
N ASN A 43 2.69 -6.90 -8.64
CA ASN A 43 2.77 -8.02 -9.58
C ASN A 43 1.45 -8.81 -9.70
N ALA A 44 0.42 -8.42 -8.95
CA ALA A 44 -0.92 -9.01 -9.00
C ALA A 44 -1.81 -8.25 -10.00
#